data_AF-A0AAQ0FBC5-F1
#
_entry.id   AF-A0AAQ0FBC5-F1
#
_cell.length_a   1.000
_cell.length_b   1.000
_cell.length_c   1.000
_cell.angle_alpha   90.00
_cell.angle_beta   90.00
_cell.angle_gamma   90.00
#
_symmetry.space_group_name_H-M   'P 1'
#
loop_
_entity.id
_entity.type
_entity.pdbx_description
1 polymer ?
#
loop_
_entity_poly.entity_id
_entity_poly.type
_entity_poly.pdbx_seq_one_letter_code
_entity_poly.pdbx_strand_id
1 'polypeptide(L)'
;MVAETLPAAIDASNAKLPLTDGQRVYARHFAKRLAKALELEQPDAHELAARLYGARSRLALVGEVPLVRPGEALYAYREFAPDSSSSGFLPPSLGCARLTAELDTVTRFVHPEAAIHAARAAIVRRPEFSTAARITVDALRNLGATGEALACTNRTLRALRNISLLGSLRLAPSRVENVDYYWLRCIRIVAMTRLTRFDNAAQERIGLVAEVDAVGTPGAPQVARWLCLTTTPGGTRWSDTMTL
;
A
#
# COMPACT_ATOMS: atom_id res chain seq x y z
N MET A 1 17.95 -13.03 5.91
CA MET A 1 18.50 -13.21 4.56
C MET A 1 17.35 -13.61 3.63
N VAL A 2 16.50 -12.65 3.23
CA VAL A 2 15.31 -12.92 2.39
C VAL A 2 15.11 -11.73 1.45
N ALA A 3 15.74 -11.79 0.28
CA ALA A 3 15.41 -11.05 -0.94
C ALA A 3 16.46 -11.35 -2.04
N GLU A 4 16.58 -12.60 -2.48
CA GLU A 4 17.48 -12.97 -3.60
C GLU A 4 16.75 -13.30 -4.91
N THR A 5 15.42 -13.32 -4.91
CA THR A 5 14.63 -13.71 -6.08
C THR A 5 13.62 -12.64 -6.48
N LEU A 6 14.11 -11.44 -6.78
CA LEU A 6 13.36 -10.58 -7.71
C LEU A 6 13.57 -11.14 -9.12
N PRO A 7 12.50 -11.34 -9.93
CA PRO A 7 12.62 -11.90 -11.27
C PRO A 7 13.64 -11.10 -12.10
N ALA A 8 14.55 -11.83 -12.75
CA ALA A 8 15.77 -11.28 -13.33
C ALA A 8 15.58 -10.58 -14.69
N ALA A 9 14.39 -10.55 -15.28
CA ALA A 9 14.26 -10.18 -16.68
C ALA A 9 13.12 -9.18 -16.90
N ILE A 10 13.46 -7.90 -16.89
CA ILE A 10 12.81 -7.00 -17.85
C ILE A 10 13.52 -7.29 -19.17
N ASP A 11 12.75 -7.65 -20.21
CA ASP A 11 13.28 -7.72 -21.57
C ASP A 11 13.67 -6.30 -22.00
N ALA A 12 14.96 -6.01 -21.97
CA ALA A 12 15.53 -4.71 -22.29
C ALA A 12 15.21 -4.28 -23.73
N SER A 13 15.01 -5.23 -24.65
CA SER A 13 14.77 -4.94 -26.07
C SER A 13 13.38 -4.35 -26.33
N ASN A 14 12.41 -4.61 -25.43
CA ASN A 14 11.02 -4.18 -25.56
C ASN A 14 10.58 -3.19 -24.46
N ALA A 15 11.50 -2.75 -23.60
CA ALA A 15 11.17 -1.86 -22.50
C ALA A 15 10.87 -0.44 -23.02
N LYS A 16 9.64 0.04 -22.80
CA LYS A 16 9.31 1.45 -23.02
C LYS A 16 10.08 2.30 -22.01
N LEU A 17 10.90 3.23 -22.52
CA LEU A 17 11.66 4.17 -21.71
C LEU A 17 10.93 5.52 -21.59
N PRO A 18 11.00 6.21 -20.43
CA PRO A 18 11.61 5.76 -19.19
C PRO A 18 10.82 4.61 -18.52
N LEU A 19 11.51 3.78 -17.74
CA LEU A 19 10.92 2.66 -17.01
C LEU A 19 9.82 3.13 -16.04
N THR A 20 8.78 2.31 -15.90
CA THR A 20 7.74 2.48 -14.88
C THR A 20 8.30 2.34 -13.46
N ASP A 21 7.60 2.88 -12.45
CA ASP A 21 8.07 2.84 -11.06
C ASP A 21 8.39 1.43 -10.55
N GLY A 22 7.57 0.43 -10.91
CA GLY A 22 7.87 -0.97 -10.61
C GLY A 22 9.13 -1.46 -11.31
N GLN A 23 9.28 -1.17 -12.60
CA GLN A 23 10.47 -1.57 -13.38
C GLN A 23 11.77 -0.95 -12.86
N ARG A 24 11.71 0.28 -12.33
CA ARG A 24 12.87 0.95 -11.70
C ARG A 24 13.42 0.17 -10.50
N VAL A 25 12.59 -0.62 -9.81
CA VAL A 25 13.05 -1.48 -8.70
C VAL A 25 13.97 -2.58 -9.21
N TYR A 26 13.57 -3.25 -10.30
CA TYR A 26 14.38 -4.30 -10.92
C TYR A 26 15.70 -3.75 -11.45
N ALA A 27 15.68 -2.61 -12.14
CA ALA A 27 16.89 -1.94 -12.61
C ALA A 27 17.83 -1.57 -11.45
N ARG A 28 17.29 -1.05 -10.33
CA ARG A 28 18.08 -0.71 -9.13
C ARG A 28 18.68 -1.95 -8.46
N HIS A 29 17.94 -3.06 -8.41
CA HIS A 29 18.45 -4.31 -7.85
C HIS A 29 19.54 -4.92 -8.74
N PHE A 30 19.34 -4.88 -10.06
CA PHE A 30 20.34 -5.31 -11.03
C PHE A 30 21.64 -4.50 -10.92
N ALA A 31 21.54 -3.16 -10.87
CA ALA A 31 22.69 -2.29 -10.65
C ALA A 31 23.44 -2.62 -9.34
N LYS A 32 22.73 -2.89 -8.24
CA LYS A 32 23.36 -3.32 -6.98
C LYS A 32 24.10 -4.65 -7.10
N ARG A 33 23.57 -5.60 -7.88
CA ARG A 33 24.23 -6.88 -8.14
C ARG A 33 25.47 -6.71 -9.02
N LEU A 34 25.41 -5.84 -10.03
CA LEU A 34 26.57 -5.46 -10.84
C LEU A 34 27.66 -4.80 -10.00
N ALA A 35 27.29 -3.84 -9.15
CA ALA A 35 28.22 -3.18 -8.22
C ALA A 35 28.98 -4.20 -7.38
N LYS A 36 28.25 -5.19 -6.82
CA LYS A 36 28.85 -6.25 -6.02
C LYS A 36 29.70 -7.23 -6.83
N ALA A 37 29.24 -7.64 -8.01
CA ALA A 37 29.89 -8.66 -8.82
C ALA A 37 31.16 -8.17 -9.53
N LEU A 38 31.19 -6.88 -9.86
CA LEU A 38 32.28 -6.25 -10.62
C LEU A 38 33.08 -5.26 -9.76
N GLU A 39 32.80 -5.21 -8.45
CA GLU A 39 33.42 -4.29 -7.49
C GLU A 39 33.36 -2.81 -7.93
N LEU A 40 32.26 -2.44 -8.62
CA LEU A 40 32.05 -1.09 -9.11
C LEU A 40 31.46 -0.20 -8.01
N GLU A 41 31.83 1.08 -8.04
CA GLU A 41 31.09 2.10 -7.30
C GLU A 41 29.63 2.16 -7.77
N GLN A 42 28.73 2.55 -6.87
CA GLN A 42 27.31 2.64 -7.22
C GLN A 42 26.98 3.48 -8.47
N PRO A 43 27.49 4.72 -8.65
CA PRO A 43 27.18 5.50 -9.85
C PRO A 43 27.52 4.74 -11.14
N ASP A 44 28.70 4.12 -11.20
CA ASP A 44 29.16 3.36 -12.37
C ASP A 44 28.33 2.11 -12.62
N ALA A 45 27.93 1.41 -11.56
CA ALA A 45 27.06 0.25 -11.68
C ALA A 45 25.65 0.61 -12.20
N HIS A 46 25.11 1.76 -11.80
CA HIS A 46 23.82 2.25 -12.34
C HIS A 46 23.94 2.67 -13.81
N GLU A 47 25.06 3.26 -14.20
CA GLU A 47 25.30 3.65 -15.59
C GLU A 47 25.52 2.43 -16.49
N LEU A 48 26.28 1.43 -16.02
CA LEU A 48 26.41 0.15 -16.70
C LEU A 48 25.08 -0.57 -16.83
N ALA A 49 24.27 -0.59 -15.75
CA ALA A 49 22.92 -1.15 -15.80
C ALA A 49 22.05 -0.44 -16.86
N ALA A 50 22.13 0.89 -16.98
CA ALA A 50 21.39 1.64 -17.99
C ALA A 50 21.77 1.21 -19.41
N ARG A 51 23.06 1.08 -19.70
CA ARG A 51 23.56 0.62 -21.01
C ARG A 51 23.12 -0.80 -21.34
N LEU A 52 23.14 -1.70 -20.36
CA LEU A 52 22.67 -3.08 -20.51
C LEU A 52 21.15 -3.17 -20.75
N TYR A 53 20.41 -2.16 -20.31
CA TYR A 53 18.98 -1.97 -20.62
C TYR A 53 18.73 -1.22 -21.94
N GLY A 54 19.78 -0.91 -22.72
CA GLY A 54 19.68 -0.19 -23.99
C GLY A 54 19.50 1.34 -23.85
N ALA A 55 19.60 1.90 -22.65
CA ALA A 55 19.48 3.33 -22.41
C ALA A 55 20.84 4.04 -22.56
N ARG A 56 20.82 5.28 -23.07
CA ARG A 56 22.03 6.12 -23.25
C ARG A 56 22.60 6.67 -21.95
N SER A 57 21.79 6.71 -20.89
CA SER A 57 22.18 7.18 -19.57
C SER A 57 21.23 6.64 -18.53
N ARG A 58 21.64 6.70 -17.25
CA ARG A 58 20.74 6.44 -16.13
C ARG A 58 19.45 7.27 -16.21
N LEU A 59 19.56 8.57 -16.51
CA LEU A 59 18.39 9.46 -16.60
C LEU A 59 17.44 9.03 -17.72
N ALA A 60 17.96 8.60 -18.88
CA ALA A 60 17.13 8.07 -19.96
C ALA A 60 16.44 6.75 -19.57
N LEU A 61 17.10 5.92 -18.75
CA LEU A 61 16.55 4.66 -18.27
C LEU A 61 15.40 4.88 -17.28
N VAL A 62 15.66 5.63 -16.19
CA VAL A 62 14.73 5.73 -15.07
C VAL A 62 13.87 6.98 -15.09
N GLY A 63 14.19 7.97 -15.94
CA GLY A 63 13.55 9.29 -15.95
C GLY A 63 13.86 10.10 -14.69
N GLU A 64 13.18 11.24 -14.54
CA GLU A 64 13.23 11.99 -13.29
C GLU A 64 12.49 11.22 -12.19
N VAL A 65 13.12 11.12 -11.03
CA VAL A 65 12.63 10.37 -9.87
C VAL A 65 12.39 11.36 -8.72
N PRO A 66 11.14 11.84 -8.51
CA PRO A 66 10.84 12.88 -7.53
C PRO A 66 11.22 12.46 -6.12
N LEU A 67 12.09 13.16 -5.41
CA LEU A 67 12.44 12.76 -4.05
C LEU A 67 11.21 12.87 -3.12
N VAL A 68 10.82 11.81 -2.42
CA VAL A 68 9.84 11.93 -1.32
C VAL A 68 10.57 12.46 -0.12
N ARG A 69 10.26 13.67 0.33
CA ARG A 69 10.93 14.25 1.49
C ARG A 69 10.41 13.57 2.78
N PRO A 70 11.26 13.37 3.81
CA PRO A 70 10.83 12.74 5.06
C PRO A 70 9.61 13.39 5.73
N GLY A 71 9.44 14.71 5.60
CA GLY A 71 8.29 15.46 6.15
C GLY A 71 7.13 15.72 5.17
N GLU A 72 7.21 15.28 3.92
CA GLU A 72 6.12 15.45 2.95
C GLU A 72 5.00 14.46 3.24
N ALA A 73 3.77 14.92 3.42
CA ALA A 73 2.61 14.06 3.69
C ALA A 73 2.36 13.06 2.54
N LEU A 74 2.09 11.78 2.87
CA LEU A 74 1.74 10.77 1.87
C LEU A 74 0.31 10.95 1.35
N TYR A 75 -0.57 11.45 2.20
CA TYR A 75 -1.97 11.70 1.87
C TYR A 75 -2.33 13.11 2.34
N ALA A 76 -3.21 13.76 1.59
CA ALA A 76 -3.86 14.99 2.01
C ALA A 76 -5.35 14.75 2.04
N TYR A 77 -6.06 15.19 3.08
CA TYR A 77 -7.52 15.13 3.06
C TYR A 77 -8.07 16.15 2.07
N ARG A 78 -9.00 15.70 1.22
CA ARG A 78 -9.75 16.58 0.32
C ARG A 78 -11.24 16.34 0.48
N GLU A 79 -11.98 17.42 0.63
CA GLU A 79 -13.44 17.39 0.61
C GLU A 79 -13.95 17.44 -0.83
N PHE A 80 -15.07 16.76 -1.04
CA PHE A 80 -15.87 16.80 -2.24
C PHE A 80 -17.33 16.88 -1.81
N ALA A 81 -17.98 17.99 -2.18
CA ALA A 81 -19.38 18.26 -1.87
C ALA A 81 -20.17 18.34 -3.19
N PRO A 82 -20.68 17.21 -3.71
CA PRO A 82 -21.51 17.24 -4.89
C PRO A 82 -22.90 17.81 -4.57
N ASP A 83 -23.55 17.39 -3.48
CA ASP A 83 -24.98 17.68 -3.24
C ASP A 83 -25.34 17.77 -1.73
N SER A 84 -24.75 18.72 -0.99
CA SER A 84 -25.04 19.04 0.44
C SER A 84 -24.62 18.03 1.53
N SER A 85 -24.15 16.84 1.17
CA SER A 85 -23.38 15.95 2.06
C SER A 85 -21.88 16.04 1.73
N SER A 86 -21.10 16.66 2.62
CA SER A 86 -19.64 16.70 2.46
C SER A 86 -19.06 15.31 2.75
N SER A 87 -18.42 14.74 1.73
CA SER A 87 -17.59 13.55 1.85
C SER A 87 -16.17 13.90 1.43
N GLY A 88 -15.20 13.07 1.78
CA GLY A 88 -13.81 13.31 1.49
C GLY A 88 -13.09 12.10 0.93
N PHE A 89 -11.87 12.32 0.48
CA PHE A 89 -10.98 11.27 0.04
C PHE A 89 -9.55 11.62 0.44
N LEU A 90 -8.71 10.58 0.50
CA LEU A 90 -7.29 10.69 0.81
C LEU A 90 -6.47 10.46 -0.45
N PRO A 91 -6.40 11.43 -1.39
CA PRO A 91 -5.55 11.29 -2.56
C PRO A 91 -4.09 11.05 -2.14
N PRO A 92 -3.42 10.05 -2.73
CA PRO A 92 -1.99 9.86 -2.52
C PRO A 92 -1.23 11.02 -3.17
N SER A 93 -0.16 11.48 -2.51
CA SER A 93 0.84 12.33 -3.15
C SER A 93 1.55 11.58 -4.28
N LEU A 94 2.20 12.31 -5.20
CA LEU A 94 3.01 11.68 -6.26
C LEU A 94 4.07 10.74 -5.66
N GLY A 95 4.67 11.16 -4.54
CA GLY A 95 5.61 10.34 -3.78
C GLY A 95 4.97 9.06 -3.23
N CYS A 96 3.76 9.16 -2.67
CA CYS A 96 3.02 8.00 -2.18
C CYS A 96 2.67 7.02 -3.32
N ALA A 97 2.16 7.53 -4.45
CA ALA A 97 1.81 6.70 -5.61
C ALA A 97 3.01 5.90 -6.12
N ARG A 98 4.18 6.52 -6.21
CA ARG A 98 5.42 5.81 -6.54
C ARG A 98 5.78 4.75 -5.51
N LEU A 99 5.79 5.11 -4.23
CA LEU A 99 6.13 4.16 -3.16
C LEU A 99 5.20 2.95 -3.18
N THR A 100 3.91 3.17 -3.47
CA THR A 100 2.93 2.10 -3.66
C THR A 100 3.32 1.20 -4.83
N ALA A 101 3.66 1.76 -5.99
CA ALA A 101 4.05 0.98 -7.17
C ALA A 101 5.34 0.18 -6.95
N GLU A 102 6.36 0.78 -6.32
CA GLU A 102 7.60 0.09 -5.96
C GLU A 102 7.33 -1.06 -4.98
N LEU A 103 6.57 -0.79 -3.92
CA LEU A 103 6.28 -1.79 -2.90
C LEU A 103 5.44 -2.93 -3.45
N ASP A 104 4.39 -2.63 -4.21
CA ASP A 104 3.58 -3.63 -4.91
C ASP A 104 4.44 -4.55 -5.77
N THR A 105 5.44 -4.01 -6.46
CA THR A 105 6.34 -4.77 -7.32
C THR A 105 7.22 -5.73 -6.52
N VAL A 106 7.77 -5.27 -5.39
CA VAL A 106 8.60 -6.11 -4.52
C VAL A 106 7.78 -7.21 -3.85
N THR A 107 6.49 -6.97 -3.59
CA THR A 107 5.66 -7.88 -2.80
C THR A 107 4.73 -8.77 -3.62
N ARG A 108 4.64 -8.60 -4.95
CA ARG A 108 3.65 -9.30 -5.81
C ARG A 108 3.82 -10.83 -5.86
N PHE A 109 5.03 -11.35 -5.75
CA PHE A 109 5.34 -12.77 -5.97
C PHE A 109 6.31 -13.36 -4.94
N VAL A 110 6.35 -12.79 -3.74
CA VAL A 110 7.28 -13.21 -2.69
C VAL A 110 6.53 -13.84 -1.51
N HIS A 111 7.24 -14.72 -0.80
CA HIS A 111 6.76 -15.36 0.43
C HIS A 111 6.24 -14.31 1.42
N PRO A 112 5.17 -14.58 2.21
CA PRO A 112 4.58 -13.61 3.14
C PRO A 112 5.59 -12.91 4.05
N GLU A 113 6.60 -13.63 4.55
CA GLU A 113 7.66 -13.05 5.39
C GLU A 113 8.51 -11.99 4.68
N ALA A 114 8.81 -12.20 3.40
CA ALA A 114 9.54 -11.23 2.58
C ALA A 114 8.68 -9.98 2.32
N ALA A 115 7.38 -10.16 2.07
CA ALA A 115 6.44 -9.07 1.92
C ALA A 115 6.32 -8.25 3.22
N ILE A 116 6.27 -8.92 4.38
CA ILE A 116 6.28 -8.28 5.69
C ILE A 116 7.56 -7.47 5.88
N HIS A 117 8.72 -8.05 5.60
CA HIS A 117 10.00 -7.36 5.78
C HIS A 117 10.08 -6.10 4.92
N ALA A 118 9.71 -6.19 3.64
CA ALA A 118 9.69 -5.05 2.72
C ALA A 118 8.70 -3.96 3.16
N ALA A 119 7.47 -4.32 3.51
CA ALA A 119 6.42 -3.37 3.85
C ALA A 119 6.60 -2.75 5.25
N ARG A 120 7.09 -3.50 6.24
CA ARG A 120 7.36 -2.98 7.59
C ARG A 120 8.39 -1.85 7.58
N ALA A 121 9.43 -1.97 6.76
CA ALA A 121 10.43 -0.90 6.63
C ALA A 121 9.79 0.43 6.20
N ALA A 122 8.75 0.39 5.36
CA ALA A 122 8.02 1.56 4.91
C ALA A 122 7.09 2.11 6.01
N ILE A 123 6.28 1.26 6.67
CA ILE A 123 5.34 1.68 7.74
C ILE A 123 6.07 2.22 8.97
N VAL A 124 7.20 1.63 9.36
CA VAL A 124 7.97 2.11 10.53
C VAL A 124 8.38 3.57 10.34
N ARG A 125 8.74 3.95 9.11
CA ARG A 125 9.12 5.33 8.76
C ARG A 125 7.89 6.22 8.55
N ARG A 126 6.83 5.66 7.97
CA ARG A 126 5.60 6.36 7.57
C ARG A 126 4.37 5.57 8.07
N PRO A 127 4.00 5.69 9.36
CA PRO A 127 2.91 4.90 9.95
C PRO A 127 1.56 5.06 9.25
N GLU A 128 1.35 6.17 8.57
CA GLU A 128 0.15 6.47 7.79
C GLU A 128 0.09 5.76 6.43
N PHE A 129 1.16 5.09 5.99
CA PHE A 129 1.23 4.48 4.67
C PHE A 129 0.30 3.25 4.53
N SER A 130 -0.94 3.50 4.09
CA SER A 130 -2.02 2.50 4.11
C SER A 130 -1.75 1.28 3.23
N THR A 131 -1.12 1.47 2.06
CA THR A 131 -0.79 0.35 1.16
C THR A 131 0.24 -0.58 1.78
N ALA A 132 1.27 -0.04 2.42
CA ALA A 132 2.25 -0.87 3.12
C ALA A 132 1.60 -1.62 4.29
N ALA A 133 0.69 -0.97 5.03
CA ALA A 133 -0.08 -1.60 6.09
C ALA A 133 -0.95 -2.74 5.55
N ARG A 134 -1.65 -2.54 4.43
CA ARG A 134 -2.43 -3.59 3.77
C ARG A 134 -1.56 -4.82 3.49
N ILE A 135 -0.43 -4.63 2.81
CA ILE A 135 0.49 -5.72 2.45
C ILE A 135 1.01 -6.45 3.70
N THR A 136 1.41 -5.71 4.73
CA THR A 136 1.89 -6.30 5.99
C THR A 136 0.81 -7.12 6.67
N VAL A 137 -0.41 -6.59 6.75
CA VAL A 137 -1.54 -7.21 7.44
C VAL A 137 -2.04 -8.43 6.68
N ASP A 138 -2.10 -8.37 5.35
CA ASP A 138 -2.43 -9.51 4.49
C ASP A 138 -1.45 -10.67 4.73
N ALA A 139 -0.16 -10.38 4.71
CA ALA A 139 0.86 -11.38 4.94
C ALA A 139 0.83 -11.95 6.38
N LEU A 140 0.62 -11.10 7.41
CA LEU A 140 0.45 -11.57 8.79
C LEU A 140 -0.80 -12.44 8.96
N ARG A 141 -1.89 -12.11 8.28
CA ARG A 141 -3.12 -12.91 8.27
C ARG A 141 -2.87 -14.29 7.65
N ASN A 142 -2.11 -14.35 6.55
CA ASN A 142 -1.72 -15.62 5.93
C ASN A 142 -0.83 -16.48 6.84
N LEU A 143 -0.05 -15.86 7.72
CA LEU A 143 0.75 -16.55 8.73
C LEU A 143 0.00 -16.84 10.04
N GLY A 144 -1.29 -16.49 10.14
CA GLY A 144 -2.08 -16.66 11.36
C GLY A 144 -1.75 -15.69 12.51
N ALA A 145 -0.86 -14.72 12.29
CA ALA A 145 -0.38 -13.75 13.29
C ALA A 145 -1.41 -12.62 13.56
N THR A 146 -2.59 -13.01 14.02
CA THR A 146 -3.76 -12.13 14.18
C THR A 146 -3.51 -10.95 15.15
N GLY A 147 -2.77 -11.19 16.23
CA GLY A 147 -2.42 -10.13 17.20
C GLY A 147 -1.55 -9.02 16.57
N GLU A 148 -0.55 -9.40 15.78
CA GLU A 148 0.33 -8.45 15.08
C GLU A 148 -0.39 -7.70 13.96
N ALA A 149 -1.27 -8.39 13.23
CA ALA A 149 -2.17 -7.78 12.24
C ALA A 149 -3.05 -6.69 12.89
N LEU A 150 -3.64 -6.97 14.06
CA LEU A 150 -4.42 -5.99 14.81
C LEU A 150 -3.58 -4.80 15.30
N ALA A 151 -2.35 -5.05 15.78
CA ALA A 151 -1.45 -3.98 16.19
C ALA A 151 -1.03 -3.08 15.01
N CYS A 152 -0.80 -3.65 13.83
CA CYS A 152 -0.46 -2.92 12.62
C CYS A 152 -1.64 -2.07 12.10
N THR A 153 -2.84 -2.64 12.01
CA THR A 153 -4.05 -1.91 11.60
C THR A 153 -4.34 -0.75 12.54
N ASN A 154 -4.28 -0.96 13.86
CA ASN A 154 -4.52 0.11 14.85
C ASN A 154 -3.55 1.28 14.75
N ARG A 155 -2.25 1.00 14.57
CA ARG A 155 -1.23 2.05 14.40
C ARG A 155 -1.49 2.87 13.14
N THR A 156 -1.77 2.17 12.03
CA THR A 156 -1.98 2.82 10.73
C THR A 156 -3.24 3.68 10.72
N LEU A 157 -4.37 3.13 11.20
CA LEU A 157 -5.63 3.87 11.28
C LEU A 157 -5.53 5.08 12.21
N ARG A 158 -4.77 4.99 13.30
CA ARG A 158 -4.49 6.13 14.17
C ARG A 158 -3.68 7.21 13.44
N ALA A 159 -2.64 6.81 12.70
CA ALA A 159 -1.82 7.74 11.93
C ALA A 159 -2.62 8.43 10.81
N LEU A 160 -3.46 7.68 10.09
CA LEU A 160 -4.38 8.24 9.08
C LEU A 160 -5.38 9.24 9.67
N ARG A 161 -5.94 8.94 10.85
CA ARG A 161 -6.84 9.88 11.55
C ARG A 161 -6.17 11.21 11.88
N ASN A 162 -4.88 11.18 12.24
CA ASN A 162 -4.13 12.39 12.55
C ASN A 162 -3.88 13.29 11.34
N ILE A 163 -4.00 12.79 10.11
CA ILE A 163 -3.88 13.61 8.88
C ILE A 163 -5.03 14.63 8.80
N SER A 164 -6.21 14.28 9.29
CA SER A 164 -7.41 15.09 9.11
C SER A 164 -7.55 16.28 10.07
N LEU A 165 -6.76 16.35 11.16
CA LEU A 165 -6.79 17.35 12.27
C LEU A 165 -8.16 17.63 12.93
N LEU A 166 -9.27 17.29 12.29
CA LEU A 166 -10.66 17.42 12.67
C LEU A 166 -11.24 16.00 12.61
N GLY A 167 -11.62 15.46 13.77
CA GLY A 167 -11.88 14.05 14.03
C GLY A 167 -13.06 13.38 13.31
N SER A 168 -13.45 13.79 12.11
CA SER A 168 -14.45 13.11 11.30
C SER A 168 -14.02 13.03 9.83
N LEU A 169 -13.15 12.06 9.53
CA LEU A 169 -12.91 11.58 8.17
C LEU A 169 -14.22 10.95 7.64
N ARG A 170 -15.04 11.75 6.96
CA ARG A 170 -16.19 11.23 6.20
C ARG A 170 -15.72 10.77 4.84
N LEU A 171 -14.97 9.68 4.79
CA LEU A 171 -14.41 9.21 3.54
C LEU A 171 -15.50 8.64 2.64
N ALA A 172 -15.44 8.91 1.34
CA ALA A 172 -16.34 8.34 0.36
C ALA A 172 -15.99 6.85 0.11
N PRO A 173 -16.89 5.89 0.40
CA PRO A 173 -16.69 4.47 0.13
C PRO A 173 -16.43 4.14 -1.34
N SER A 174 -16.99 4.93 -2.24
CA SER A 174 -16.92 4.77 -3.70
C SER A 174 -15.62 5.27 -4.33
N ARG A 175 -14.70 5.82 -3.54
CA ARG A 175 -13.44 6.36 -4.02
C ARG A 175 -12.34 5.31 -3.89
N VAL A 176 -11.67 5.01 -5.00
CA VAL A 176 -10.55 4.05 -5.05
C VAL A 176 -9.44 4.42 -4.06
N GLU A 177 -9.26 5.71 -3.78
CA GLU A 177 -8.26 6.23 -2.85
C GLU A 177 -8.53 5.85 -1.39
N ASN A 178 -9.79 5.51 -1.05
CA ASN A 178 -10.20 5.17 0.31
C ASN A 178 -10.26 3.64 0.55
N VAL A 179 -9.98 2.83 -0.46
CA VAL A 179 -10.11 1.36 -0.41
C VAL A 179 -9.24 0.75 0.69
N ASP A 180 -7.96 1.14 0.75
CA ASP A 180 -7.04 0.63 1.78
C ASP A 180 -7.51 1.00 3.20
N TYR A 181 -8.10 2.19 3.39
CA TYR A 181 -8.63 2.62 4.69
C TYR A 181 -9.78 1.71 5.14
N TYR A 182 -10.77 1.50 4.28
CA TYR A 182 -11.93 0.65 4.60
C TYR A 182 -11.52 -0.81 4.80
N TRP A 183 -10.59 -1.30 3.98
CA TRP A 183 -10.03 -2.64 4.15
C TRP A 183 -9.38 -2.82 5.53
N LEU A 184 -8.55 -1.86 5.96
CA LEU A 184 -7.91 -1.90 7.28
C LEU A 184 -8.93 -1.87 8.43
N ARG A 185 -10.04 -1.13 8.29
CA ARG A 185 -11.17 -1.12 9.24
C ARG A 185 -11.83 -2.50 9.32
N CYS A 186 -12.13 -3.12 8.19
CA CYS A 186 -12.72 -4.46 8.15
C CYS A 186 -11.80 -5.53 8.76
N ILE A 187 -10.51 -5.52 8.44
CA ILE A 187 -9.56 -6.46 9.04
C ILE A 187 -9.41 -6.25 10.54
N ARG A 188 -9.45 -5.00 11.00
CA ARG A 188 -9.47 -4.70 12.44
C ARG A 188 -10.66 -5.37 13.14
N ILE A 189 -11.87 -5.29 12.56
CA ILE A 189 -13.06 -6.00 13.08
C ILE A 189 -12.82 -7.51 13.12
N VAL A 190 -12.40 -8.10 12.00
CA VAL A 190 -12.16 -9.56 11.89
C VAL A 190 -11.10 -10.03 12.90
N ALA A 191 -10.01 -9.28 13.05
CA ALA A 191 -8.94 -9.62 13.98
C ALA A 191 -9.40 -9.53 15.44
N MET A 192 -10.22 -8.54 15.80
CA MET A 192 -10.80 -8.44 17.15
C MET A 192 -11.76 -9.59 17.43
N THR A 193 -12.60 -9.98 16.47
CA THR A 193 -13.49 -11.15 16.60
C THR A 193 -12.68 -12.44 16.83
N ARG A 194 -11.61 -12.66 16.06
CA ARG A 194 -10.74 -13.84 16.20
C ARG A 194 -10.00 -13.89 17.54
N LEU A 195 -9.72 -12.73 18.13
CA LEU A 195 -9.09 -12.59 19.45
C LEU A 195 -10.12 -12.51 20.59
N THR A 196 -11.36 -12.95 20.33
CA THR A 196 -12.49 -12.96 21.29
C THR A 196 -12.82 -11.59 21.91
N ARG A 197 -12.45 -10.50 21.25
CA ARG A 197 -12.75 -9.11 21.66
C ARG A 197 -14.07 -8.64 21.04
N PHE A 198 -15.15 -9.38 21.31
CA PHE A 198 -16.42 -9.21 20.60
C PHE A 198 -17.04 -7.82 20.77
N ASP A 199 -17.02 -7.24 21.98
CA ASP A 199 -17.57 -5.91 22.24
C ASP A 199 -16.84 -4.83 21.43
N ASN A 200 -15.51 -4.91 21.37
CA ASN A 200 -14.69 -4.00 20.56
C ASN A 200 -14.96 -4.18 19.06
N ALA A 201 -15.16 -5.41 18.60
CA ALA A 201 -15.53 -5.70 17.22
C ALA A 201 -16.92 -5.18 16.84
N ALA A 202 -17.89 -5.33 17.74
CA ALA A 202 -19.23 -4.81 17.57
C ALA A 202 -19.23 -3.28 17.52
N GLN A 203 -18.56 -2.62 18.46
CA GLN A 203 -18.45 -1.16 18.50
C GLN A 203 -17.79 -0.60 17.24
N GLU A 204 -16.72 -1.25 16.78
CA GLU A 204 -16.02 -0.86 15.56
C GLU A 204 -16.89 -1.04 14.31
N ARG A 205 -17.68 -2.11 14.24
CA ARG A 205 -18.64 -2.36 13.16
C ARG A 205 -19.75 -1.30 13.15
N ILE A 206 -20.32 -0.96 14.31
CA ILE A 206 -21.33 0.10 14.43
C ILE A 206 -20.76 1.42 13.93
N GLY A 207 -19.55 1.79 14.38
CA GLY A 207 -18.90 3.02 13.93
C GLY A 207 -18.59 3.02 12.44
N LEU A 208 -18.22 1.88 11.86
CA LEU A 208 -17.98 1.77 10.42
C LEU A 208 -19.27 1.89 9.59
N VAL A 209 -20.36 1.27 10.04
CA VAL A 209 -21.69 1.40 9.39
C VAL A 209 -22.15 2.85 9.41
N ALA A 210 -22.09 3.51 10.57
CA ALA A 210 -22.48 4.91 10.72
C ALA A 210 -21.64 5.85 9.83
N GLU A 211 -20.34 5.58 9.67
CA GLU A 211 -19.46 6.35 8.79
C GLU A 211 -19.84 6.21 7.31
N VAL A 212 -20.25 5.01 6.87
CA VAL A 212 -20.70 4.77 5.49
C VAL A 212 -22.09 5.38 5.25
N ASP A 213 -23.01 5.24 6.20
CA ASP A 213 -24.35 5.83 6.14
C ASP A 213 -24.29 7.35 6.06
N ALA A 214 -23.36 7.98 6.79
CA ALA A 214 -23.16 9.43 6.76
C ALA A 214 -22.76 9.99 5.39
N VAL A 215 -22.31 9.14 4.46
CA VAL A 215 -21.94 9.50 3.09
C VAL A 215 -23.03 9.11 2.08
N GLY A 216 -24.22 8.74 2.56
CA GLY A 216 -25.39 8.44 1.72
C GLY A 216 -25.33 7.06 1.03
N THR A 217 -24.41 6.19 1.45
CA THR A 217 -24.34 4.79 0.99
C THR A 217 -25.00 3.88 2.03
N PRO A 218 -25.79 2.86 1.65
CA PRO A 218 -26.33 1.88 2.60
C PRO A 218 -25.20 1.14 3.35
N GLY A 219 -24.91 1.57 4.58
CA GLY A 219 -23.73 1.16 5.33
C GLY A 219 -23.77 -0.29 5.79
N ALA A 220 -24.90 -0.72 6.37
CA ALA A 220 -25.04 -2.09 6.85
C ALA A 220 -24.81 -3.17 5.76
N PRO A 221 -25.45 -3.14 4.58
CA PRO A 221 -25.23 -4.15 3.54
C PRO A 221 -23.82 -4.06 2.94
N GLN A 222 -23.29 -2.84 2.75
CA GLN A 222 -21.95 -2.64 2.19
C GLN A 222 -20.86 -3.19 3.13
N VAL A 223 -20.94 -2.86 4.42
CA VAL A 223 -19.99 -3.35 5.42
C VAL A 223 -20.10 -4.86 5.59
N ALA A 224 -21.30 -5.44 5.52
CA ALA A 224 -21.47 -6.88 5.55
C ALA A 224 -20.76 -7.56 4.36
N ARG A 225 -20.96 -7.05 3.13
CA ARG A 225 -20.26 -7.53 1.93
C ARG A 225 -18.74 -7.46 2.10
N TRP A 226 -18.24 -6.33 2.57
CA TRP A 226 -16.81 -6.14 2.83
C TRP A 226 -16.25 -7.11 3.86
N LEU A 227 -16.95 -7.31 4.98
CA LEU A 227 -16.53 -8.25 6.00
C LEU A 227 -16.46 -9.67 5.44
N CYS A 228 -17.44 -10.11 4.66
CA CYS A 228 -17.40 -11.40 3.96
C CYS A 228 -16.13 -11.55 3.11
N LEU A 229 -15.82 -10.55 2.26
CA LEU A 229 -14.61 -10.56 1.43
C LEU A 229 -13.33 -10.61 2.26
N THR A 230 -13.29 -9.96 3.42
CA THR A 230 -12.12 -9.99 4.31
C THR A 230 -11.97 -11.28 5.12
N THR A 231 -13.01 -12.11 5.19
CA THR A 231 -12.95 -13.40 5.89
C THR A 231 -12.55 -14.57 5.01
N THR A 232 -12.73 -14.47 3.69
CA THR A 232 -12.37 -15.52 2.74
C THR A 232 -10.84 -15.63 2.60
N PRO A 233 -10.24 -16.82 2.80
CA PRO A 233 -8.83 -17.04 2.49
C PRO A 233 -8.62 -17.00 0.98
N GLY A 234 -7.73 -16.13 0.49
CA GLY A 234 -7.34 -16.12 -0.92
C GLY A 234 -7.32 -14.74 -1.58
N GLY A 235 -6.12 -14.18 -1.71
CA GLY A 235 -5.49 -13.70 -2.94
C GLY A 235 -6.12 -12.65 -3.86
N THR A 236 -7.42 -12.39 -3.85
CA THR A 236 -7.97 -11.32 -4.71
C THR A 236 -7.72 -9.98 -4.02
N ARG A 237 -7.00 -9.07 -4.70
CA ARG A 237 -6.86 -7.71 -4.19
C ARG A 237 -8.26 -7.13 -4.06
N TRP A 238 -8.51 -6.49 -2.93
CA TRP A 238 -9.75 -5.77 -2.70
C TRP A 238 -10.02 -4.70 -3.77
N SER A 239 -8.96 -4.15 -4.37
CA SER A 239 -9.03 -3.26 -5.55
C SER A 239 -9.65 -3.92 -6.79
N ASP A 240 -9.45 -5.23 -6.96
CA ASP A 240 -9.86 -5.98 -8.15
C ASP A 240 -11.28 -6.54 -8.00
N THR A 241 -11.79 -6.58 -6.76
CA THR A 241 -13.14 -7.05 -6.39
C THR A 241 -14.11 -5.91 -6.08
N MET A 242 -13.61 -4.67 -5.99
CA MET A 242 -14.41 -3.44 -5.97
C MET A 242 -14.69 -2.96 -7.39
N THR A 243 -15.41 -3.76 -8.19
CA THR A 243 -16.37 -3.13 -9.10
C THR A 243 -17.50 -2.60 -8.21
N LEU A 244 -17.55 -1.26 -8.13
CA LEU A 244 -18.65 -0.51 -7.52
C LEU A 244 -19.94 -0.79 -8.25
#